data_AF-A0A330T9A0-F1
#
_entry.id   AF-A0A330T9A0-F1
#
_cell.length_a   1.000
_cell.length_b   1.000
_cell.length_c   1.000
_cell.angle_alpha   90.00
_cell.angle_beta   90.00
_cell.angle_gamma   90.00
#
_symmetry.space_group_name_H-M   'P 1'
#
loop_
_entity.id
_entity.type
_entity.pdbx_description
1 polymer ?
#
loop_
_entity_poly.entity_id
_entity_poly.type
_entity_poly.pdbx_seq_one_letter_code
_entity_poly.pdbx_strand_id
1 'polypeptide(L)' 'MTTSTPPAPYFTLQINGLDYLRRIRDVHPKKGDSFLACAIAALNGPTTKPEYRYFDIRVSGDEA' A
#
# COMPACT_ATOMS: atom_id res chain seq x y z
N MET A 1 -6.98 2.74 -39.92
CA MET A 1 -7.60 2.18 -38.70
C MET A 1 -6.49 1.97 -37.69
N THR A 2 -6.45 2.74 -36.60
CA THR A 2 -5.47 2.56 -35.52
C THR A 2 -6.02 1.52 -34.55
N THR A 3 -5.47 0.31 -34.57
CA THR A 3 -5.81 -0.75 -33.62
C THR A 3 -5.14 -0.41 -32.28
N SER A 4 -5.86 0.21 -31.36
CA SER A 4 -5.41 0.33 -29.96
C SER A 4 -5.57 -1.04 -29.30
N THR A 5 -4.46 -1.74 -29.08
CA THR A 5 -4.44 -2.91 -28.21
C THR A 5 -4.87 -2.49 -26.81
N PRO A 6 -5.89 -3.12 -26.20
CA PRO A 6 -6.25 -2.85 -24.81
C PRO A 6 -5.03 -3.08 -23.90
N PRO A 7 -4.79 -2.23 -22.89
CA PRO A 7 -3.71 -2.47 -21.94
C PRO A 7 -3.89 -3.85 -21.30
N ALA A 8 -2.81 -4.64 -21.25
CA ALA A 8 -2.83 -5.91 -20.54
C ALA A 8 -3.20 -5.67 -19.06
N PRO A 9 -4.01 -6.54 -18.44
CA PRO A 9 -4.38 -6.37 -17.05
C PRO A 9 -3.13 -6.41 -16.16
N TYR A 10 -3.02 -5.44 -15.25
CA TYR A 10 -1.95 -5.42 -14.25
C TYR A 10 -2.27 -6.40 -13.11
N PHE A 11 -1.22 -6.99 -12.55
CA PHE A 11 -1.35 -7.78 -11.32
C PHE A 11 -1.78 -6.89 -10.16
N THR A 12 -2.83 -7.31 -9.44
CA THR A 12 -3.31 -6.63 -8.23
C THR A 12 -3.07 -7.53 -7.03
N LEU A 13 -2.43 -6.99 -6.00
CA LEU A 13 -2.21 -7.68 -4.73
C LEU A 13 -3.26 -7.21 -3.71
N GLN A 14 -4.14 -8.11 -3.30
CA GLN A 14 -5.09 -7.89 -2.21
C GLN A 14 -4.69 -8.78 -1.03
N ILE A 15 -4.55 -8.18 0.15
CA ILE A 15 -4.14 -8.87 1.38
C ILE A 15 -5.19 -8.59 2.45
N ASN A 16 -5.59 -9.63 3.17
CA ASN A 16 -6.43 -9.53 4.36
C ASN A 16 -5.66 -10.17 5.53
N GLY A 17 -5.63 -9.49 6.67
CA GLY A 17 -4.82 -9.93 7.81
C GLY A 17 -5.00 -9.04 9.04
N LEU A 18 -4.28 -9.39 10.10
CA LEU A 18 -4.16 -8.59 11.32
C LEU A 18 -2.79 -7.91 11.34
N ASP A 19 -2.80 -6.59 11.22
CA ASP A 19 -1.57 -5.81 11.10
C ASP A 19 -1.62 -4.55 11.98
N TYR A 20 -0.45 -4.01 12.30
CA TYR A 20 -0.33 -2.77 13.06
C TYR A 20 0.03 -1.59 12.18
N LEU A 21 -0.71 -0.49 12.29
CA LEU A 21 -0.41 0.77 11.62
C LEU A 21 0.64 1.56 12.42
N ARG A 22 1.64 2.10 11.74
CA ARG A 22 2.70 2.90 12.37
C ARG A 22 3.13 4.06 11.47
N ARG A 23 3.78 5.07 12.08
CA ARG A 23 4.41 6.21 11.38
C ARG A 23 3.47 6.95 10.42
N ILE A 24 2.21 7.12 10.82
CA ILE A 24 1.19 7.89 10.09
C ILE A 24 1.66 9.35 10.01
N ARG A 25 1.71 9.92 8.81
CA ARG A 25 2.19 11.27 8.58
C ARG A 25 1.67 11.86 7.28
N ASP A 26 1.41 13.15 7.29
CA ASP A 26 1.21 13.92 6.06
C ASP A 26 2.56 14.26 5.43
N VAL A 27 2.76 13.78 4.21
CA VAL A 27 3.96 14.03 3.43
C VAL A 27 3.69 15.19 2.49
N HIS A 28 4.50 16.24 2.61
CA HIS A 28 4.42 17.46 1.81
C HIS A 28 5.64 17.54 0.88
N PRO A 29 5.61 16.89 -0.30
CA PRO A 29 6.73 16.89 -1.22
C PRO A 29 6.94 18.29 -1.81
N LYS A 30 8.19 18.62 -2.20
CA LYS A 30 8.51 19.92 -2.83
C LYS A 30 7.80 20.14 -4.17
N LYS A 31 7.39 19.05 -4.83
CA LYS A 31 6.64 19.04 -6.09
C LYS A 31 5.58 17.95 -6.03
N GLY A 32 4.38 18.27 -6.49
CA GLY A 32 3.22 17.37 -6.47
C GLY A 32 2.37 17.55 -5.21
N ASP A 33 1.28 16.78 -5.15
CA ASP A 33 0.31 16.89 -4.08
C ASP A 33 0.79 16.25 -2.79
N SER A 34 0.34 16.82 -1.68
CA SER A 34 0.55 16.22 -0.36
C SER A 34 -0.26 14.94 -0.25
N PHE A 35 0.24 13.99 0.53
CA PHE A 35 -0.42 12.69 0.70
C PHE A 35 -0.17 12.12 2.08
N LEU A 36 -1.15 11.36 2.57
CA LEU A 36 -0.99 10.59 3.78
C LEU A 36 -0.11 9.36 3.50
N ALA A 37 0.91 9.17 4.34
CA ALA A 37 1.75 7.99 4.31
C ALA A 37 1.72 7.30 5.67
N CYS A 38 1.81 5.98 5.64
CA CYS A 38 1.95 5.17 6.83
C CYS A 38 2.80 3.95 6.52
N ALA A 39 3.13 3.20 7.56
CA ALA A 39 3.71 1.88 7.41
C ALA A 39 2.82 0.86 8.10
N ILE A 40 2.74 -0.33 7.51
CA ILE A 40 2.04 -1.48 8.06
C ILE A 40 3.09 -2.48 8.53
N ALA A 41 2.97 -2.93 9.78
CA ALA A 41 3.70 -4.07 10.31
C ALA A 41 2.79 -5.29 10.23
N ALA A 42 2.87 -5.99 9.11
CA ALA A 42 1.99 -7.10 8.82
C ALA A 42 2.45 -8.39 9.48
N LEU A 43 1.54 -9.08 10.15
CA LEU A 43 1.85 -10.34 10.81
C LEU A 43 1.68 -11.50 9.83
N ASN A 44 2.70 -12.33 9.67
CA ASN A 44 2.60 -13.52 8.82
C ASN A 44 3.36 -14.73 9.39
N GLY A 45 3.19 -15.87 8.74
CA GLY A 45 3.85 -17.12 9.13
C GLY A 45 3.04 -17.95 10.14
N PRO A 46 3.67 -18.99 10.70
CA PRO A 46 3.02 -19.91 11.64
C PRO A 46 2.64 -19.23 12.95
N THR A 47 1.52 -19.63 13.56
CA THR A 47 1.05 -19.10 14.84
C THR A 47 2.06 -19.27 15.99
N THR A 48 2.91 -20.30 15.93
CA THR A 48 3.95 -20.56 16.94
C THR A 48 5.16 -19.65 16.82
N LYS A 49 5.38 -19.05 15.64
CA LYS A 49 6.51 -18.15 15.37
C LYS A 49 6.09 -17.15 14.28
N PRO A 50 5.25 -16.17 14.62
CA PRO A 50 4.86 -15.16 13.67
C PRO A 50 6.03 -14.22 13.36
N GLU A 51 6.08 -13.73 12.13
CA GLU A 51 7.08 -12.79 11.64
C GLU A 51 6.39 -11.50 11.20
N TYR A 52 7.12 -10.39 11.28
CA TYR A 52 6.65 -9.10 10.78
C TYR A 52 7.21 -8.84 9.39
N ARG A 53 6.32 -8.48 8.48
CA ARG A 53 6.70 -7.87 7.19
C ARG A 53 6.20 -6.44 7.12
N TYR A 54 7.10 -5.56 6.72
CA TYR A 54 6.83 -4.14 6.72
C TYR A 54 6.51 -3.65 5.32
N PHE A 55 5.44 -2.87 5.21
CA PHE A 55 5.06 -2.17 4.00
C PHE A 55 5.07 -0.68 4.29
N ASP A 56 5.88 0.09 3.58
CA ASP A 56 5.73 1.55 3.53
C ASP A 56 4.73 1.87 2.41
N ILE A 57 3.63 2.52 2.77
CA ILE A 57 2.51 2.73 1.85
C ILE A 57 2.13 4.20 1.76
N ARG A 58 1.67 4.58 0.57
CA ARG A 58 0.92 5.82 0.33
C ARG A 58 -0.56 5.46 0.42
N VAL A 59 -1.31 6.23 1.21
CA VAL A 59 -2.76 6.10 1.28
C VAL A 59 -3.37 6.83 0.09
N SER A 60 -4.37 6.21 -0.53
CA SER A 60 -5.06 6.73 -1.71
C SER A 60 -6.55 6.46 -1.58
N GLY A 61 -7.37 7.44 -1.92
CA GLY A 61 -8.82 7.40 -1.84
C GLY A 61 -9.35 8.82 -1.67
N ASP A 62 -10.63 9.03 -1.97
CA ASP A 62 -11.23 10.38 -1.88
C ASP A 62 -11.43 10.83 -0.42
N GLU A 63 -11.49 9.88 0.51
CA GLU A 63 -11.58 10.10 1.97
C GLU A 63 -10.23 10.00 2.68
N ALA A 64 -9.14 9.87 1.92
CA ALA A 64 -7.78 9.75 2.46
C ALA A 64 -7.18 11.11 2.85
#